data_AF-A0A8X6RJU3-F1
#
_entry.id   AF-A0A8X6RJU3-F1
#
_cell.length_a   1.000
_cell.length_b   1.000
_cell.length_c   1.000
_cell.angle_alpha   90.00
_cell.angle_beta   90.00
_cell.angle_gamma   90.00
#
_symmetry.space_group_name_H-M   'P 1'
#
loop_
_entity.id
_entity.type
_entity.pdbx_description
1 polymer ?
#
loop_
_entity_poly.entity_id
_entity_poly.type
_entity_poly.pdbx_seq_one_letter_code
_entity_poly.pdbx_strand_id
1 'polypeptide(L)'
;MEVNKQKVRYILQFFFDKVENASQVVEIVNGVYGADTVTANYVKFWFRRFSSGIFDVKDAPHTGRPVVENVDKISEIIEFD
;
A
#
# COMPACT_ATOMS: atom_id res chain seq x y z
N MET A 1 3.51 19.74 3.32
CA MET A 1 2.32 19.37 2.53
C MET A 1 2.02 17.92 2.83
N GLU A 2 0.79 17.59 3.23
CA GLU A 2 0.40 16.19 3.41
C GLU A 2 0.21 15.57 2.03
N VAL A 3 1.14 14.69 1.65
CA VAL A 3 1.09 14.04 0.34
C VAL A 3 0.05 12.93 0.39
N ASN A 4 -1.03 13.09 -0.39
CA ASN A 4 -2.05 12.06 -0.54
C ASN A 4 -1.42 10.80 -1.18
N LYS A 5 -1.34 9.72 -0.39
CA LYS A 5 -0.71 8.45 -0.82
C LYS A 5 -1.37 7.85 -2.06
N GLN A 6 -2.70 7.95 -2.19
CA GLN A 6 -3.41 7.45 -3.38
C GLN A 6 -3.04 8.25 -4.61
N LYS A 7 -2.94 9.58 -4.50
CA LYS A 7 -2.47 10.44 -5.60
C LYS A 7 -1.09 10.02 -6.10
N VAL A 8 -0.16 9.75 -5.19
CA VAL A 8 1.19 9.26 -5.55
C VAL A 8 1.10 7.93 -6.31
N ARG A 9 0.27 7.00 -5.86
CA ARG A 9 0.11 5.68 -6.51
C ARG A 9 -0.45 5.78 -7.93
N TYR A 10 -1.43 6.66 -8.17
CA TYR A 10 -1.92 6.93 -9.53
C TYR A 10 -0.83 7.52 -10.44
N ILE A 11 0.03 8.38 -9.90
CA ILE A 11 1.16 8.94 -10.66
C ILE A 11 2.17 7.84 -10.99
N LEU A 12 2.45 6.92 -10.06
CA LEU A 12 3.31 5.77 -10.33
C LEU A 12 2.71 4.87 -11.42
N GLN A 13 1.39 4.69 -11.45
CA GLN A 13 0.71 3.94 -12.50
C GLN A 13 0.90 4.60 -13.87
N PHE A 14 0.70 5.92 -13.96
CA PHE A 14 0.95 6.67 -15.20
C PHE A 14 2.39 6.48 -15.71
N PHE A 15 3.39 6.51 -14.83
CA PHE A 15 4.78 6.28 -15.22
C PHE A 15 5.08 4.82 -15.58
N PHE A 16 4.41 3.87 -14.95
CA PHE A 16 4.47 2.46 -15.34
C PHE A 16 3.92 2.25 -16.75
N ASP A 17 2.78 2.87 -17.09
CA ASP A 17 2.19 2.80 -18.43
C ASP A 17 3.09 3.45 -19.50
N LYS A 18 3.87 4.46 -19.11
CA LYS A 18 4.92 5.07 -19.95
C LYS A 18 6.21 4.25 -20.06
N VAL A 19 6.32 3.12 -19.36
CA VAL A 19 7.51 2.25 -19.33
C VAL A 19 8.76 3.00 -18.84
N GLU A 20 8.59 3.94 -17.91
CA GLU A 20 9.73 4.67 -17.34
C GLU A 20 10.51 3.82 -16.32
N ASN A 21 11.79 4.15 -16.11
CA ASN A 21 12.60 3.46 -15.11
C ASN A 21 12.25 3.95 -13.70
N ALA A 22 12.16 3.04 -12.73
CA ALA A 22 11.85 3.37 -11.34
C ALA A 22 12.77 4.45 -10.72
N SER A 23 14.06 4.51 -11.09
CA SER A 23 14.98 5.54 -10.59
C SER A 23 14.61 6.93 -11.08
N GLN A 24 14.26 7.06 -12.37
CA GLN A 24 13.81 8.34 -12.95
C GLN A 24 12.51 8.82 -12.30
N VAL A 25 11.59 7.89 -12.05
CA VAL A 25 10.32 8.19 -11.40
C VAL A 25 10.53 8.72 -9.98
N VAL A 26 11.49 8.17 -9.22
CA VAL A 26 11.82 8.70 -7.88
C VAL A 26 12.29 10.15 -7.96
N GLU A 27 13.20 10.46 -8.88
CA GLU A 27 13.73 11.82 -9.05
C GLU A 27 12.62 12.79 -9.44
N ILE A 28 11.76 12.43 -10.39
CA ILE A 28 10.64 13.27 -10.85
C ILE A 28 9.62 13.49 -9.72
N VAL A 29 9.19 12.42 -9.05
CA VAL A 29 8.16 12.52 -8.00
C VAL A 29 8.69 13.32 -6.81
N ASN A 30 9.92 13.08 -6.37
CA ASN A 30 10.51 13.83 -5.26
C ASN A 30 10.82 15.28 -5.65
N GLY A 31 11.15 15.57 -6.92
CA GLY A 31 11.31 16.93 -7.41
C GLY A 31 10.00 17.74 -7.42
N VAL A 32 8.85 17.09 -7.69
CA VAL A 32 7.54 17.76 -7.75
C VAL A 32 6.85 17.87 -6.39
N TYR A 33 6.88 16.80 -5.59
CA TYR A 33 6.09 16.71 -4.36
C TYR A 33 6.88 16.94 -3.08
N GLY A 34 8.21 17.04 -3.19
CA GLY A 34 9.13 17.24 -2.08
C GLY A 34 10.07 16.06 -1.89
N ALA A 35 11.24 16.36 -1.33
CA ALA A 35 12.24 15.35 -1.01
C ALA A 35 11.62 14.20 -0.19
N ASP A 36 12.07 12.98 -0.48
CA ASP A 36 11.66 11.75 0.20
C ASP A 36 10.17 11.42 0.16
N THR A 37 9.41 12.00 -0.79
CA THR A 37 8.01 11.64 -1.03
C THR A 37 7.85 10.15 -1.35
N VAL A 38 8.75 9.61 -2.18
CA VAL A 38 8.84 8.18 -2.50
C VAL A 38 10.27 7.68 -2.40
N THR A 39 10.40 6.40 -2.05
CA THR A 39 11.66 5.66 -2.10
C THR A 39 11.70 4.76 -3.32
N ALA A 40 12.90 4.40 -3.78
CA ALA A 40 13.05 3.45 -4.89
C ALA A 40 12.39 2.09 -4.62
N ASN A 41 12.41 1.63 -3.36
CA ASN A 41 11.73 0.39 -2.96
C ASN A 41 10.21 0.52 -3.08
N TYR A 42 9.65 1.66 -2.69
CA TYR A 42 8.22 1.94 -2.84
C TYR A 42 7.79 1.95 -4.31
N VAL A 43 8.54 2.61 -5.19
CA VAL A 43 8.25 2.62 -6.64
C VAL A 43 8.33 1.21 -7.22
N LYS A 44 9.40 0.46 -6.93
CA LYS A 44 9.57 -0.93 -7.39
C LYS A 44 8.45 -1.84 -6.89
N PHE A 45 7.99 -1.68 -5.65
CA PHE A 45 6.87 -2.44 -5.11
C PHE A 45 5.59 -2.23 -5.93
N TRP A 46 5.24 -0.97 -6.22
CA TRP A 46 4.06 -0.65 -7.04
C TRP A 46 4.21 -1.13 -8.48
N PHE A 47 5.39 -0.98 -9.08
CA PHE A 47 5.64 -1.45 -10.45
C PHE A 47 5.48 -2.97 -10.56
N ARG A 48 5.97 -3.73 -9.56
CA ARG A 48 5.73 -5.19 -9.50
C ARG A 48 4.24 -5.50 -9.43
N ARG A 49 3.50 -4.76 -8.60
CA ARG A 49 2.05 -4.93 -8.44
C ARG A 49 1.30 -4.66 -9.74
N PHE A 50 1.64 -3.58 -10.46
CA PHE A 50 1.07 -3.26 -11.78
C PHE A 50 1.47 -4.28 -12.85
N SER A 51 2.71 -4.78 -12.82
CA SER A 51 3.13 -5.85 -13.73
C SER A 51 2.37 -7.16 -13.53
N SER A 52 1.85 -7.39 -12.32
CA SER A 52 0.96 -8.52 -12.00
C SER A 52 -0.51 -8.24 -12.31
N GLY A 53 -0.84 -7.11 -12.95
CA GLY A 53 -2.21 -6.72 -13.29
C GLY A 53 -3.06 -6.19 -12.12
N ILE A 54 -2.44 -5.91 -10.97
CA ILE A 54 -3.15 -5.40 -9.79
C ILE A 54 -3.10 -3.87 -9.81
N PHE A 55 -4.12 -3.24 -10.38
CA PHE A 55 -4.20 -1.78 -10.53
C PHE A 55 -4.95 -1.07 -9.40
N ASP A 56 -5.51 -1.80 -8.43
CA ASP A 56 -6.14 -1.16 -7.28
C ASP A 56 -5.07 -0.47 -6.41
N VAL A 57 -5.15 0.86 -6.39
CA VAL A 57 -4.26 1.74 -5.64
C VAL A 57 -4.73 1.98 -4.21
N LYS A 58 -5.95 1.57 -3.85
CA LYS A 58 -6.43 1.70 -2.49
C LYS A 58 -5.71 0.70 -1.59
N ASP A 59 -5.54 1.07 -0.33
CA ASP A 59 -5.10 0.10 0.66
C ASP A 59 -6.18 -0.96 0.82
N ALA A 60 -5.76 -2.22 0.85
CA ALA A 60 -6.67 -3.31 1.20
C ALA A 60 -7.22 -3.05 2.60
N PRO A 61 -8.45 -3.51 2.89
CA PRO A 61 -8.99 -3.44 4.25
C PRO A 61 -7.95 -3.97 5.22
N HIS A 62 -7.61 -3.18 6.24
CA HIS A 62 -6.78 -3.69 7.30
C HIS A 62 -7.54 -4.84 7.95
N THR A 63 -7.01 -6.06 7.82
CA THR A 63 -7.41 -7.15 8.69
C THR A 63 -7.06 -6.70 10.10
N GLY A 64 -8.05 -6.18 10.81
CA GLY A 64 -7.89 -5.74 12.18
C GLY A 64 -7.45 -6.91 13.07
N ARG A 65 -7.33 -6.65 14.37
CA ARG A 65 -7.23 -7.76 15.33
C ARG A 65 -8.44 -8.67 15.11
N PRO A 66 -8.28 -9.98 14.90
CA PRO A 66 -9.41 -10.88 14.85
C PRO A 66 -10.20 -10.66 16.15
N VAL A 67 -11.43 -10.15 16.00
CA VAL A 67 -12.37 -10.08 17.11
C VAL A 67 -12.64 -11.52 17.45
N VAL A 68 -12.21 -11.92 18.64
CA VAL A 68 -12.22 -13.29 19.10
C VAL A 68 -13.67 -13.79 19.09
N GLU A 69 -14.08 -14.51 18.05
CA GLU A 69 -15.34 -15.28 17.98
C GLU A 69 -15.35 -16.47 18.98
N ASN A 70 -14.33 -16.57 19.83
CA ASN A 70 -14.19 -17.61 20.86
C ASN A 70 -14.42 -17.07 22.29
N VAL A 71 -14.95 -15.85 22.49
CA VAL A 71 -15.31 -15.42 23.87
C VAL A 71 -16.35 -16.38 24.44
N ASP A 72 -17.33 -16.80 23.63
CA ASP A 72 -18.37 -17.76 24.03
C ASP A 72 -17.79 -19.15 24.35
N LYS A 73 -16.76 -19.59 23.60
CA LYS A 73 -16.03 -20.84 23.88
C LYS A 73 -15.18 -20.76 25.14
N ILE A 74 -14.71 -19.56 25.50
CA ILE A 74 -13.95 -19.35 26.73
C ILE A 74 -14.90 -19.34 27.94
N SER A 75 -16.10 -18.76 27.83
CA SER A 75 -17.09 -18.81 28.91
C SER A 75 -17.59 -20.22 29.21
N GLU A 76 -17.81 -21.07 28.21
CA GLU A 76 -18.21 -22.46 28.42
C GLU A 76 -17.16 -23.28 29.18
N ILE A 77 -15.87 -23.00 28.99
CA ILE A 77 -14.78 -23.70 29.69
C ILE A 77 -14.69 -23.24 31.16
N ILE A 78 -15.00 -21.97 31.45
CA ILE A 78 -14.93 -21.41 32.81
C ILE A 78 -16.15 -21.83 33.66
N GLU A 79 -17.31 -22.06 33.05
CA GLU A 79 -18.52 -22.50 33.77
C GLU A 79 -18.52 -24.00 34.14
N PHE A 80 -17.58 -24.78 33.62
CA PHE A 80 -17.50 -26.23 33.86
C PHE A 80 -16.46 -26.64 34.94
N ASP A 81 -15.72 -25.69 35.52
CA ASP A 81 -14.83 -25.89 36.69
C ASP A 81 -15.53 -25.49 38.00
#